data_AF-A0A662HSV6-F1
#
_entry.id   AF-A0A662HSV6-F1
#
_cell.length_a   1.000
_cell.length_b   1.000
_cell.length_c   1.000
_cell.angle_alpha   90.00
_cell.angle_beta   90.00
_cell.angle_gamma   90.00
#
_symmetry.space_group_name_H-M   'P 1'
#
loop_
_entity.id
_entity.type
_entity.pdbx_description
1 polymer ?
#
loop_
_entity_poly.entity_id
_entity_poly.type
_entity_poly.pdbx_seq_one_letter_code
_entity_poly.pdbx_strand_id
1 'polypeptide(L)'
;MLYGNKFIITIRNSRFRDEELRERVKKITREIKQFGGCPNYFGHQRFGTIRPNTHRVGYFLLRGMYKEAFEEVIAKIYDTENGEAVKARKLFAETEDAEEALKIFPYTLHHERTLLRFISKHPGNYKEAFRALPVSIRRLYIGAYQAYLFNKSLSRRLARGLRIDRAYVGDLVALYAGPGLRRKPVRV
;
A
#
# COMPACT_ATOMS: atom_id res chain seq x y z
N MET A 1 13.26 13.26 -16.68
CA MET A 1 13.23 12.36 -15.49
C MET A 1 13.27 13.25 -14.26
N LEU A 2 12.37 13.08 -13.28
CA LEU A 2 12.37 13.89 -12.07
C LEU A 2 13.42 13.36 -11.08
N TYR A 3 14.25 14.24 -10.52
CA TYR A 3 15.23 13.89 -9.49
C TYR A 3 14.59 13.71 -8.10
N GLY A 4 13.49 14.42 -7.86
CA GLY A 4 12.78 14.43 -6.59
C GLY A 4 11.80 15.58 -6.52
N ASN A 5 11.26 15.81 -5.34
CA ASN A 5 10.34 16.90 -5.05
C ASN A 5 10.88 17.72 -3.88
N LYS A 6 10.76 19.05 -3.94
CA LYS A 6 11.05 19.95 -2.82
C LYS A 6 9.74 20.23 -2.09
N PHE A 7 9.72 20.00 -0.78
CA PHE A 7 8.54 20.22 0.05
C PHE A 7 8.76 21.39 1.01
N ILE A 8 7.74 22.22 1.17
CA ILE A 8 7.62 23.19 2.25
C ILE A 8 6.34 22.82 3.01
N ILE A 9 6.48 22.43 4.27
CA ILE A 9 5.38 21.90 5.09
C ILE A 9 5.23 22.79 6.33
N THR A 10 4.03 23.34 6.52
CA THR A 10 3.68 24.11 7.72
C THR A 10 2.87 23.25 8.68
N ILE A 11 3.46 22.91 9.83
CA ILE A 11 2.77 22.17 10.90
C ILE A 11 2.08 23.20 11.81
N ARG A 12 0.77 23.06 12.02
CA ARG A 12 -0.05 23.93 12.87
C ARG A 12 -0.54 23.18 14.10
N ASN A 13 -1.04 23.91 15.11
CA ASN A 13 -1.67 23.36 16.32
C ASN A 13 -0.76 22.39 17.10
N SER A 14 0.52 22.71 17.22
CA SER A 14 1.43 21.96 18.09
C SER A 14 1.03 22.12 19.55
N ARG A 15 1.04 21.02 20.30
CA ARG A 15 0.90 21.03 21.77
C ARG A 15 2.06 21.75 22.47
N PHE A 16 3.23 21.76 21.84
CA PHE A 16 4.44 22.44 22.32
C PHE A 16 4.52 23.85 21.75
N ARG A 17 5.04 24.79 22.53
CA ARG A 17 5.14 26.21 22.17
C ARG A 17 6.59 26.72 22.31
N ASP A 18 6.84 27.85 21.66
CA ASP A 18 8.03 28.69 21.84
C ASP A 18 9.35 27.92 21.86
N GLU A 19 10.13 28.02 22.95
CA GLU A 19 11.48 27.46 23.03
C GLU A 19 11.46 25.93 23.11
N GLU A 20 10.50 25.31 23.81
CA GLU A 20 10.40 23.85 23.88
C GLU A 20 10.19 23.26 22.46
N LEU A 21 9.34 23.88 21.65
CA LEU A 21 9.13 23.45 20.27
C LEU A 21 10.43 23.56 19.46
N ARG A 22 11.16 24.68 19.60
CA ARG A 22 12.44 24.90 18.90
C ARG A 22 13.49 23.87 19.30
N GLU A 23 13.63 23.58 20.59
CA GLU A 23 14.57 22.58 21.10
C GLU A 23 14.23 21.18 20.60
N ARG A 24 12.94 20.79 20.63
CA ARG A 24 12.49 19.50 20.09
C ARG A 24 12.78 19.36 18.61
N VAL A 25 12.51 20.39 17.80
CA VAL A 25 12.82 20.38 16.37
C VAL A 25 14.32 20.26 16.13
N LYS A 26 15.14 21.02 16.86
CA LYS A 26 16.61 20.91 16.80
C LYS A 26 17.08 19.50 17.14
N LYS A 27 16.52 18.90 18.20
CA LYS A 27 16.85 17.53 18.64
C LYS A 27 16.48 16.49 17.59
N ILE A 28 15.23 16.48 17.11
CA ILE A 28 14.76 15.52 16.08
C ILE A 28 15.59 15.66 14.80
N THR A 29 15.89 16.90 14.39
CA THR A 29 16.75 17.14 13.20
C THR A 29 18.14 16.55 13.38
N ARG A 30 18.72 16.69 14.57
CA ARG A 30 20.03 16.11 14.90
C ARG A 30 19.99 14.58 14.89
N GLU A 31 18.97 13.98 15.50
CA GLU A 31 18.77 12.52 15.52
C GLU A 31 18.65 11.95 14.10
N ILE A 32 17.83 12.56 13.24
CA ILE A 32 17.69 12.15 11.83
C ILE A 32 19.04 12.20 11.11
N LYS A 33 19.79 13.30 11.26
CA LYS A 33 21.12 13.43 10.64
C LYS A 33 22.09 12.37 11.16
N GLN A 34 22.13 12.15 12.46
CA GLN A 34 22.99 11.15 13.10
C GLN A 34 22.61 9.71 12.72
N PHE A 35 21.36 9.45 12.38
CA PHE A 35 20.89 8.16 11.88
C PHE A 35 21.18 7.93 10.38
N GLY A 36 21.62 8.98 9.67
CA GLY A 36 21.85 8.94 8.23
C GLY A 36 20.58 9.16 7.39
N GLY A 37 19.54 9.73 8.00
CA GLY A 37 18.26 10.03 7.38
C GLY A 37 17.08 9.33 8.06
N CYS A 38 15.95 9.27 7.36
CA CYS A 38 14.76 8.56 7.82
C CYS A 38 14.63 7.20 7.12
N PRO A 39 14.18 6.14 7.81
CA PRO A 39 13.82 4.89 7.16
C PRO A 39 12.78 5.10 6.07
N ASN A 40 13.07 4.62 4.86
CA ASN A 40 12.25 4.86 3.67
C ASN A 40 11.04 3.91 3.58
N TYR A 41 10.12 4.01 4.54
CA TYR A 41 8.89 3.22 4.52
C TYR A 41 7.93 3.64 3.41
N PHE A 42 7.21 2.68 2.84
CA PHE A 42 5.99 2.98 2.10
C PHE A 42 4.89 3.43 3.06
N GLY A 43 4.36 4.64 2.87
CA GLY A 43 3.30 5.20 3.69
C GLY A 43 1.95 4.51 3.52
N HIS A 44 1.02 4.75 4.44
CA HIS A 44 -0.30 4.12 4.48
C HIS A 44 -1.11 4.30 3.17
N GLN A 45 -0.94 5.43 2.49
CA GLN A 45 -1.58 5.72 1.20
C GLN A 45 -1.26 4.66 0.13
N ARG A 46 -0.07 4.04 0.17
CA ARG A 46 0.31 2.95 -0.75
C ARG A 46 -0.60 1.72 -0.60
N PHE A 47 -1.15 1.53 0.59
CA PHE A 47 -2.00 0.41 0.95
C PHE A 47 -3.49 0.70 0.81
N GLY A 48 -3.84 1.96 0.50
CA GLY A 48 -5.19 2.50 0.46
C GLY A 48 -5.53 3.26 1.76
N THR A 49 -6.03 4.49 1.63
CA THR A 49 -6.39 5.32 2.79
C THR A 49 -7.76 4.95 3.36
N ILE A 50 -8.75 4.79 2.47
CA ILE A 50 -10.13 4.41 2.85
C ILE A 50 -10.21 2.91 3.11
N ARG A 51 -9.56 2.10 2.27
CA ARG A 51 -9.50 0.64 2.40
C ARG A 51 -8.03 0.23 2.40
N PRO A 52 -7.39 0.04 3.57
CA PRO A 52 -5.98 -0.32 3.68
C PRO A 52 -5.75 -1.81 3.35
N ASN A 53 -6.23 -2.27 2.18
CA ASN A 53 -6.32 -3.68 1.82
C ASN A 53 -5.53 -4.08 0.56
N THR A 54 -4.94 -3.13 -0.17
CA THR A 54 -4.35 -3.45 -1.49
C THR A 54 -3.23 -4.49 -1.41
N HIS A 55 -2.47 -4.49 -0.31
CA HIS A 55 -1.45 -5.50 -0.04
C HIS A 55 -2.03 -6.89 0.33
N ARG A 56 -3.21 -6.94 0.94
CA ARG A 56 -3.92 -8.19 1.27
C ARG A 56 -4.48 -8.84 0.02
N VAL A 57 -5.08 -8.04 -0.86
CA VAL A 57 -5.49 -8.48 -2.20
C VAL A 57 -4.27 -9.01 -2.97
N GLY A 58 -3.16 -8.26 -2.97
CA GLY A 58 -1.90 -8.70 -3.60
C GLY A 58 -1.38 -10.05 -3.05
N TYR A 59 -1.45 -10.25 -1.74
CA TYR A 59 -1.12 -11.53 -1.10
C TYR A 59 -1.98 -12.67 -1.63
N PHE A 60 -3.31 -12.52 -1.60
CA PHE A 60 -4.23 -13.55 -2.06
C PHE A 60 -4.02 -13.90 -3.54
N LEU A 61 -3.83 -12.89 -4.39
CA LEU A 61 -3.56 -13.10 -5.83
C LEU A 61 -2.28 -13.90 -6.08
N LEU A 62 -1.18 -13.63 -5.34
CA LEU A 62 0.06 -14.39 -5.48
C LEU A 62 -0.05 -15.83 -4.99
N ARG A 63 -0.92 -16.07 -4.01
CA ARG A 63 -1.18 -17.40 -3.44
C ARG A 63 -2.17 -18.23 -4.26
N GLY A 64 -2.76 -17.67 -5.32
CA GLY A 64 -3.81 -18.33 -6.10
C GLY A 64 -5.17 -18.36 -5.39
N MET A 65 -5.31 -17.61 -4.29
CA MET A 65 -6.51 -17.49 -3.47
C MET A 65 -7.47 -16.45 -4.09
N TYR A 66 -7.96 -16.73 -5.29
CA TYR A 66 -8.70 -15.74 -6.09
C TYR A 66 -10.09 -15.41 -5.51
N LYS A 67 -10.74 -16.36 -4.84
CA LYS A 67 -12.04 -16.13 -4.19
C LYS A 67 -11.86 -15.15 -3.02
N GLU A 68 -10.85 -15.38 -2.19
CA GLU A 68 -10.52 -14.54 -1.04
C GLU A 68 -10.06 -13.14 -1.49
N ALA A 69 -9.31 -13.05 -2.60
CA ALA A 69 -8.98 -11.77 -3.22
C ALA A 69 -10.24 -11.01 -3.65
N PHE A 70 -11.22 -11.70 -4.24
CA PHE A 70 -12.47 -11.11 -4.68
C PHE A 70 -13.32 -10.65 -3.49
N GLU A 71 -13.48 -11.49 -2.46
CA GLU A 71 -14.19 -11.15 -1.23
C GLU A 71 -13.56 -9.97 -0.48
N GLU A 72 -12.22 -9.90 -0.42
CA GLU A 72 -11.50 -8.76 0.14
C GLU A 72 -11.81 -7.46 -0.62
N VAL A 73 -11.96 -7.54 -1.95
CA VAL A 73 -12.28 -6.38 -2.79
C VAL A 73 -13.76 -6.02 -2.73
N ILE A 74 -14.67 -7.00 -2.67
CA ILE A 74 -16.12 -6.80 -2.85
C ILE A 74 -16.90 -6.85 -1.54
N ALA A 75 -16.66 -7.82 -0.66
CA ALA A 75 -17.47 -8.04 0.53
C ALA A 75 -16.89 -7.39 1.80
N LYS A 76 -15.56 -7.32 1.93
CA LYS A 76 -14.93 -6.84 3.16
C LYS A 76 -15.21 -5.36 3.42
N ILE A 77 -15.69 -5.03 4.62
CA ILE A 77 -15.95 -3.66 5.07
C ILE A 77 -14.86 -3.22 6.04
N TYR A 78 -14.43 -1.97 5.91
CA TYR A 78 -13.54 -1.27 6.84
C TYR A 78 -14.29 -0.14 7.56
N ASP A 79 -13.93 0.14 8.80
CA ASP A 79 -14.56 1.19 9.63
C ASP A 79 -14.41 2.60 9.06
N THR A 80 -13.46 2.79 8.15
CA THR A 80 -13.21 4.03 7.41
C THR A 80 -14.10 4.19 6.17
N GLU A 81 -14.91 3.19 5.84
CA GLU A 81 -15.88 3.23 4.73
C GLU A 81 -17.26 3.69 5.21
N ASN A 82 -17.93 4.50 4.40
CA ASN A 82 -19.25 5.04 4.70
C ASN A 82 -20.17 4.99 3.45
N GLY A 83 -21.47 5.18 3.66
CA GLY A 83 -22.44 5.44 2.59
C GLY A 83 -22.83 4.21 1.76
N GLU A 84 -23.13 4.44 0.48
CA GLU A 84 -23.65 3.43 -0.44
C GLU A 84 -22.72 2.24 -0.66
N ALA A 85 -21.41 2.47 -0.63
CA ALA A 85 -20.42 1.39 -0.74
C ALA A 85 -20.64 0.35 0.36
N VAL A 86 -20.77 0.76 1.64
CA VAL A 86 -20.99 -0.16 2.76
C VAL A 86 -22.27 -0.97 2.57
N LYS A 87 -23.36 -0.34 2.15
CA LYS A 87 -24.64 -1.02 1.88
C LYS A 87 -24.50 -2.08 0.79
N ALA A 88 -23.85 -1.74 -0.31
CA ALA A 88 -23.65 -2.65 -1.43
C ALA A 88 -22.75 -3.84 -1.07
N ARG A 89 -21.71 -3.62 -0.25
CA ARG A 89 -20.83 -4.68 0.27
C ARG A 89 -21.56 -5.62 1.21
N LYS A 90 -22.38 -5.09 2.14
CA LYS A 90 -23.21 -5.89 3.05
C LYS A 90 -24.18 -6.77 2.29
N LEU A 91 -24.90 -6.17 1.34
CA LEU A 91 -25.83 -6.89 0.48
C LEU A 91 -25.12 -8.08 -0.19
N PHE A 92 -23.99 -7.84 -0.86
CA PHE A 92 -23.25 -8.93 -1.50
C PHE A 92 -22.78 -10.00 -0.51
N ALA A 93 -22.33 -9.61 0.68
CA ALA A 93 -21.88 -10.56 1.71
C ALA A 93 -23.01 -11.44 2.26
N GLU A 94 -24.26 -10.97 2.22
CA GLU A 94 -25.44 -11.70 2.69
C GLU A 94 -26.07 -12.56 1.60
N THR A 95 -26.11 -12.08 0.35
CA THR A 95 -26.85 -12.74 -0.74
C THR A 95 -25.97 -13.53 -1.70
N GLU A 96 -24.66 -13.23 -1.75
CA GLU A 96 -23.74 -13.65 -2.82
C GLU A 96 -24.24 -13.32 -4.25
N ASP A 97 -25.25 -12.46 -4.37
CA ASP A 97 -25.84 -12.06 -5.65
C ASP A 97 -25.06 -10.88 -6.24
N ALA A 98 -24.23 -11.19 -7.22
CA ALA A 98 -23.41 -10.20 -7.91
C ALA A 98 -24.24 -9.20 -8.74
N GLU A 99 -25.42 -9.61 -9.25
CA GLU A 99 -26.26 -8.79 -10.10
C GLU A 99 -27.02 -7.75 -9.28
N GLU A 100 -27.55 -8.15 -8.13
CA GLU A 100 -28.21 -7.25 -7.20
C GLU A 100 -27.22 -6.29 -6.55
N ALA A 101 -26.05 -6.79 -6.13
CA ALA A 101 -24.98 -5.93 -5.61
C ALA A 101 -24.54 -4.88 -6.63
N LEU A 102 -24.44 -5.23 -7.92
CA LEU A 102 -24.05 -4.30 -8.98
C LEU A 102 -25.04 -3.14 -9.16
N LYS A 103 -26.32 -3.29 -8.80
CA LYS A 103 -27.30 -2.19 -8.86
C LYS A 103 -27.01 -1.11 -7.80
N ILE A 104 -26.50 -1.51 -6.65
CA ILE A 104 -26.26 -0.62 -5.49
C ILE A 104 -24.82 -0.08 -5.47
N PHE A 105 -23.84 -0.84 -6.00
CA PHE A 105 -22.43 -0.43 -5.98
C PHE A 105 -22.21 0.94 -6.66
N PRO A 106 -21.59 1.93 -5.99
CA PRO A 106 -21.37 3.26 -6.56
C PRO A 106 -20.65 3.24 -7.91
N TYR A 107 -21.10 4.07 -8.87
CA TYR A 107 -20.53 4.13 -10.21
C TYR A 107 -19.03 4.49 -10.24
N THR A 108 -18.55 5.22 -9.23
CA THR A 108 -17.14 5.59 -9.07
C THR A 108 -16.23 4.38 -8.76
N LEU A 109 -16.77 3.28 -8.26
CA LEU A 109 -16.04 2.05 -7.96
C LEU A 109 -15.89 1.17 -9.21
N HIS A 110 -15.22 1.71 -10.23
CA HIS A 110 -15.12 1.08 -11.55
C HIS A 110 -14.51 -0.32 -11.51
N HIS A 111 -13.51 -0.56 -10.66
CA HIS A 111 -12.83 -1.85 -10.58
C HIS A 111 -13.70 -2.91 -9.90
N GLU A 112 -14.33 -2.57 -8.78
CA GLU A 112 -15.29 -3.43 -8.10
C GLU A 112 -16.47 -3.80 -9.01
N ARG A 113 -17.03 -2.81 -9.71
CA ARG A 113 -18.12 -3.04 -10.68
C ARG A 113 -17.69 -3.92 -11.84
N THR A 114 -16.42 -3.84 -12.27
CA THR A 114 -15.87 -4.72 -13.31
C THR A 114 -15.82 -6.17 -12.82
N LEU A 115 -15.35 -6.39 -11.59
CA LEU A 115 -15.30 -7.71 -10.97
C LEU A 115 -16.70 -8.32 -10.80
N LEU A 116 -17.65 -7.55 -10.24
CA LEU A 116 -19.03 -7.98 -10.04
C LEU A 116 -19.71 -8.36 -11.35
N ARG A 117 -19.59 -7.50 -12.38
CA ARG A 117 -20.16 -7.76 -13.71
C ARG A 117 -19.59 -9.02 -14.37
N PHE A 118 -18.32 -9.32 -14.13
CA PHE A 118 -17.71 -10.55 -14.63
C PHE A 118 -18.27 -11.77 -13.90
N ILE A 119 -18.31 -11.73 -12.58
CA ILE A 119 -18.78 -12.85 -11.75
C ILE A 119 -20.28 -13.12 -11.93
N SER A 120 -21.11 -12.10 -12.17
CA SER A 120 -22.53 -12.31 -12.45
C SER A 120 -22.77 -13.18 -13.69
N LYS A 121 -21.90 -13.08 -14.70
CA LYS A 121 -21.97 -13.88 -15.94
C LYS A 121 -21.21 -15.20 -15.85
N HIS A 122 -20.18 -15.26 -15.01
CA HIS A 122 -19.29 -16.40 -14.87
C HIS A 122 -19.07 -16.75 -13.39
N PRO A 123 -20.10 -17.29 -12.71
CA PRO A 123 -20.01 -17.63 -11.29
C PRO A 123 -18.81 -18.54 -10.99
N GLY A 124 -18.12 -18.26 -9.88
CA GLY A 124 -16.93 -19.02 -9.45
C GLY A 124 -15.64 -18.75 -10.23
N ASN A 125 -15.68 -18.01 -11.35
CA ASN A 125 -14.48 -17.77 -12.17
C ASN A 125 -13.68 -16.53 -11.75
N TYR A 126 -13.29 -16.48 -10.47
CA TYR A 126 -12.62 -15.33 -9.86
C TYR A 126 -11.27 -14.97 -10.48
N LYS A 127 -10.52 -15.97 -10.95
CA LYS A 127 -9.23 -15.75 -11.61
C LYS A 127 -9.40 -14.93 -12.90
N GLU A 128 -10.38 -15.30 -13.72
CA GLU A 128 -10.68 -14.55 -14.95
C GLU A 128 -11.30 -13.19 -14.65
N ALA A 129 -12.07 -13.05 -13.57
CA ALA A 129 -12.58 -11.75 -13.13
C ALA A 129 -11.43 -10.76 -12.87
N PHE A 130 -10.37 -11.17 -12.18
CA PHE A 130 -9.19 -10.32 -12.00
C PHE A 130 -8.43 -10.06 -13.30
N ARG A 131 -8.46 -10.98 -14.28
CA ARG A 131 -7.85 -10.76 -15.60
C ARG A 131 -8.56 -9.70 -16.42
N ALA A 132 -9.87 -9.49 -16.18
CA ALA A 132 -10.64 -8.41 -16.78
C ALA A 132 -10.22 -7.01 -16.28
N LEU A 133 -9.53 -6.91 -15.13
CA LEU A 133 -9.00 -5.64 -14.65
C LEU A 133 -7.80 -5.15 -15.48
N PRO A 134 -7.63 -3.81 -15.60
CA PRO A 134 -6.44 -3.23 -16.22
C PRO A 134 -5.14 -3.77 -15.60
N VAL A 135 -4.13 -3.97 -16.44
CA VAL A 135 -2.81 -4.49 -16.02
C VAL A 135 -2.20 -3.61 -14.92
N SER A 136 -2.42 -2.29 -14.98
CA SER A 136 -1.96 -1.34 -13.97
C SER A 136 -2.51 -1.65 -12.57
N ILE A 137 -3.80 -2.01 -12.46
CA ILE A 137 -4.46 -2.34 -11.20
C ILE A 137 -3.99 -3.68 -10.66
N ARG A 138 -3.84 -4.69 -11.52
CA ARG A 138 -3.23 -5.96 -11.12
C ARG A 138 -1.81 -5.74 -10.58
N ARG A 139 -0.99 -4.94 -11.27
CA ARG A 139 0.35 -4.57 -10.81
C ARG A 139 0.32 -3.76 -9.51
N LEU A 140 -0.68 -2.92 -9.30
CA LEU A 140 -0.87 -2.17 -8.06
C LEU A 140 -1.00 -3.11 -6.86
N TYR A 141 -1.86 -4.14 -6.93
CA TYR A 141 -2.03 -5.11 -5.84
C TYR A 141 -0.72 -5.85 -5.52
N ILE A 142 -0.05 -6.38 -6.55
CA ILE A 142 1.23 -7.08 -6.38
C ILE A 142 2.28 -6.15 -5.79
N GLY A 143 2.41 -4.94 -6.34
CA GLY A 143 3.35 -3.92 -5.88
C GLY A 143 3.06 -3.41 -4.47
N ALA A 144 1.79 -3.44 -4.02
CA ALA A 144 1.42 -3.13 -2.65
C ALA A 144 1.87 -4.25 -1.69
N TYR A 145 1.73 -5.52 -2.08
CA TYR A 145 2.24 -6.62 -1.25
C TYR A 145 3.77 -6.61 -1.15
N GLN A 146 4.46 -6.30 -2.25
CA GLN A 146 5.92 -6.08 -2.23
C GLN A 146 6.33 -4.94 -1.29
N ALA A 147 5.60 -3.81 -1.33
CA ALA A 147 5.83 -2.69 -0.42
C ALA A 147 5.60 -3.08 1.05
N TYR A 148 4.60 -3.92 1.33
CA TYR A 148 4.33 -4.45 2.66
C TYR A 148 5.50 -5.32 3.17
N LEU A 149 6.00 -6.24 2.35
CA LEU A 149 7.15 -7.08 2.68
C LEU A 149 8.43 -6.26 2.87
N PHE A 150 8.63 -5.22 2.06
CA PHE A 150 9.72 -4.28 2.22
C PHE A 150 9.65 -3.57 3.57
N ASN A 151 8.49 -3.01 3.93
CA ASN A 151 8.28 -2.36 5.23
C ASN A 151 8.59 -3.34 6.38
N LYS A 152 8.08 -4.58 6.32
CA LYS A 152 8.37 -5.62 7.33
C LYS A 152 9.87 -5.92 7.44
N SER A 153 10.56 -6.01 6.31
CA SER A 153 12.00 -6.27 6.26
C SER A 153 12.81 -5.13 6.86
N LEU A 154 12.44 -3.88 6.51
CA LEU A 154 13.05 -2.67 7.07
C LEU A 154 12.84 -2.58 8.59
N SER A 155 11.62 -2.83 9.08
CA SER A 155 11.36 -2.86 10.52
C SER A 155 12.17 -3.93 11.24
N ARG A 156 12.31 -5.13 10.67
CA ARG A 156 13.13 -6.20 11.25
C ARG A 156 14.61 -5.83 11.30
N ARG A 157 15.14 -5.15 10.28
CA ARG A 157 16.52 -4.63 10.30
C ARG A 157 16.73 -3.66 11.46
N LEU A 158 15.84 -2.67 11.58
CA LEU A 158 15.91 -1.65 12.63
C LEU A 158 15.76 -2.27 14.03
N ALA A 159 14.86 -3.23 14.21
CA ALA A 159 14.65 -3.93 15.48
C ALA A 159 15.88 -4.72 15.95
N ARG A 160 16.78 -5.09 15.03
CA ARG A 160 18.08 -5.72 15.34
C ARG A 160 19.18 -4.71 15.66
N GLY A 161 18.87 -3.41 15.71
CA GLY A 161 19.87 -2.35 15.91
C GLY A 161 20.77 -2.10 14.70
N LEU A 162 20.48 -2.73 13.56
CA LEU A 162 21.27 -2.56 12.34
C LEU A 162 20.91 -1.24 11.67
N ARG A 163 21.91 -0.38 11.47
CA ARG A 163 21.72 0.93 10.86
C ARG A 163 21.45 0.82 9.37
N ILE A 164 20.76 1.80 8.80
CA ILE A 164 20.41 1.84 7.37
C ILE A 164 21.43 2.60 6.51
N ASP A 165 22.31 3.37 7.14
CA ASP A 165 23.39 4.14 6.50
C ASP A 165 24.72 3.36 6.45
N ARG A 166 24.73 2.12 6.93
CA ARG A 166 25.88 1.22 6.91
C ARG A 166 25.51 -0.10 6.26
N ALA A 167 26.49 -0.69 5.59
CA ALA A 167 26.40 -2.04 5.07
C ALA A 167 27.10 -3.02 6.01
N TYR A 168 26.50 -4.20 6.14
CA TYR A 168 27.03 -5.31 6.92
C TYR A 168 27.25 -6.51 5.98
N VAL A 169 28.12 -7.44 6.35
CA VAL A 169 28.38 -8.65 5.55
C VAL A 169 27.05 -9.36 5.22
N GLY A 170 26.85 -9.65 3.94
CA GLY A 170 25.61 -10.24 3.41
C GLY A 170 24.53 -9.24 2.98
N ASP A 171 24.69 -7.95 3.26
CA ASP A 171 23.79 -6.92 2.72
C ASP A 171 23.94 -6.80 1.20
N LEU A 172 22.83 -6.44 0.54
CA LEU A 172 22.83 -6.04 -0.87
C LEU A 172 22.82 -4.52 -0.95
N VAL A 173 23.87 -3.95 -1.56
CA VAL A 173 24.02 -2.51 -1.74
C VAL A 173 23.90 -2.12 -3.21
N ALA A 174 23.06 -1.13 -3.50
CA ALA A 174 22.95 -0.58 -4.85
C ALA A 174 24.01 0.51 -5.05
N LEU A 175 24.86 0.34 -6.07
CA LEU A 175 25.82 1.36 -6.46
C LEU A 175 25.16 2.37 -7.39
N TYR A 176 25.12 3.62 -6.95
CA TYR A 176 24.60 4.72 -7.75
C TYR A 176 25.68 5.23 -8.71
N ALA A 177 25.50 5.02 -10.01
CA ALA A 177 26.44 5.47 -11.04
C ALA A 177 25.94 6.73 -11.79
N GLY A 178 24.82 7.32 -11.36
CA GLY A 178 24.20 8.49 -11.98
C GLY A 178 22.69 8.31 -12.22
N PRO A 179 22.01 9.35 -12.73
CA PRO A 179 20.56 9.34 -12.93
C PRO A 179 20.17 8.28 -13.96
N GLY A 180 19.29 7.34 -13.58
CA GLY A 180 18.85 6.24 -14.44
C GLY A 180 19.84 5.07 -14.57
N LEU A 181 21.08 5.21 -14.09
CA LEU A 181 22.10 4.16 -14.11
C LEU A 181 22.15 3.41 -12.77
N ARG A 182 21.30 2.40 -12.65
CA ARG A 182 21.37 1.43 -11.56
C ARG A 182 22.27 0.28 -11.96
N ARG A 183 23.44 0.15 -11.32
CA ARG A 183 24.23 -1.08 -11.42
C ARG A 183 23.52 -2.21 -10.67
N LYS A 184 23.79 -3.46 -11.04
CA LYS A 184 23.33 -4.62 -10.26
C LYS A 184 23.78 -4.44 -8.80
N PRO A 185 22.92 -4.69 -7.81
CA PRO A 185 23.32 -4.62 -6.42
C PRO A 185 24.51 -5.56 -6.15
N VAL A 186 25.46 -5.10 -5.36
CA VAL A 186 26.64 -5.88 -4.94
C VAL A 186 26.38 -6.40 -3.54
N ARG A 187 26.83 -7.63 -3.27
CA ARG A 187 26.81 -8.20 -1.93
C ARG A 187 28.07 -7.75 -1.19
N VAL A 188 27.89 -7.24 0.03
CA VAL A 188 29.00 -6.90 0.93
C VAL A 188 29.57 -8.15 1.58
#